data_AF-A0A7K9TSF5-F1
#
_entry.id   AF-A0A7K9TSF5-F1
#
_cell.length_a   1.000
_cell.length_b   1.000
_cell.length_c   1.000
_cell.angle_alpha   90.00
_cell.angle_beta   90.00
_cell.angle_gamma   90.00
#
_symmetry.space_group_name_H-M   'P 1'
#
loop_
_entity.id
_entity.type
_entity.pdbx_description
1 polymer ?
#
loop_
_entity_poly.entity_id
_entity_poly.type
_entity_poly.pdbx_seq_one_letter_code
_entity_poly.pdbx_strand_id
1 'polypeptide(L)' 'FQKHEFFVDMTCEGCSNAVTRVLHRLGGVQFDIDLPNKKVCIDSEHNVDTLLETLKKTGKNASYLGEKSTQ' A
#
# COMPACT_ATOMS: atom_id res chain seq x y z
N PHE A 1 0.03 -12.98 9.16
CA PHE A 1 0.95 -11.87 8.82
C PHE A 1 0.29 -10.57 9.27
N GLN A 2 1.07 -9.51 9.49
CA GLN A 2 0.52 -8.24 9.99
C GLN A 2 -0.08 -7.47 8.82
N LYS A 3 -1.33 -7.07 8.96
CA LYS A 3 -2.04 -6.29 7.95
C LYS A 3 -1.83 -4.80 8.22
N HIS A 4 -1.07 -4.16 7.36
CA HIS A 4 -0.72 -2.75 7.43
C HIS A 4 -1.63 -1.92 6.51
N GLU A 5 -2.17 -0.81 7.00
CA GLU A 5 -2.96 0.14 6.21
C GLU A 5 -2.14 1.39 5.90
N PHE A 6 -2.25 1.85 4.65
CA PHE A 6 -1.60 3.06 4.16
C PHE A 6 -2.62 3.95 3.46
N PHE A 7 -2.48 5.25 3.63
CA PHE A 7 -3.04 6.23 2.71
C PHE A 7 -2.09 6.40 1.53
N VAL A 8 -2.63 6.47 0.32
CA VAL A 8 -1.88 6.84 -0.89
C VAL A 8 -2.74 7.76 -1.72
N ASP A 9 -2.23 8.94 -2.10
CA ASP A 9 -2.99 9.98 -2.81
C ASP A 9 -3.26 9.60 -4.28
N MET A 10 -4.14 8.62 -4.47
CA MET A 10 -4.57 8.12 -5.77
C MET A 10 -5.79 8.91 -6.23
N THR A 11 -5.75 9.44 -7.45
CA THR A 11 -6.85 10.25 -8.01
C THR A 11 -7.56 9.60 -9.19
N CYS A 12 -7.02 8.49 -9.71
CA CYS A 12 -7.57 7.75 -10.84
C CYS A 12 -7.08 6.30 -10.87
N GLU A 13 -7.64 5.47 -11.74
CA GLU A 13 -7.22 4.07 -11.93
C GLU A 13 -5.75 3.94 -12.37
N GLY A 14 -5.22 4.93 -13.09
CA GLY A 14 -3.79 4.98 -13.41
C GLY A 14 -2.91 5.04 -12.15
N CYS A 15 -3.39 5.72 -11.10
CA CYS A 15 -2.68 5.82 -9.83
C CYS A 15 -2.67 4.51 -9.05
N SER A 16 -3.83 3.83 -8.96
CA SER A 16 -3.92 2.51 -8.32
C SER A 16 -3.13 1.44 -9.08
N ASN A 17 -3.09 1.52 -10.42
CA ASN A 17 -2.25 0.65 -11.24
C ASN A 17 -0.75 0.88 -11.00
N ALA A 18 -0.32 2.11 -10.74
CA ALA A 18 1.06 2.39 -10.36
C ALA A 18 1.42 1.77 -9.01
N VAL A 19 0.52 1.84 -8.02
CA VAL A 19 0.66 1.16 -6.71
C VAL A 19 0.77 -0.35 -6.90
N THR A 20 -0.14 -0.95 -7.67
CA THR A 20 -0.12 -2.38 -8.01
C THR A 20 1.24 -2.79 -8.59
N ARG A 21 1.78 -2.04 -9.55
CA ARG A 21 3.07 -2.35 -10.19
C ARG A 21 4.25 -2.35 -9.21
N VAL A 22 4.33 -1.38 -8.30
CA VAL A 22 5.45 -1.31 -7.34
C VAL A 22 5.35 -2.41 -6.28
N LEU A 23 4.14 -2.76 -5.84
CA LEU A 23 3.92 -3.86 -4.88
C LEU A 23 4.20 -5.23 -5.50
N HIS A 24 3.78 -5.47 -6.74
CA HIS A 24 4.13 -6.69 -7.48
C HIS A 24 5.65 -6.82 -7.66
N ARG A 25 6.36 -5.71 -7.91
CA ARG A 25 7.83 -5.71 -8.04
C ARG A 25 8.52 -5.98 -6.70
N LEU A 26 7.98 -5.51 -5.58
CA LEU A 26 8.49 -5.82 -4.25
C LEU A 26 8.36 -7.32 -3.96
N GLY A 27 7.21 -7.91 -4.29
CA GLY A 27 6.93 -9.33 -4.04
C GLY A 27 6.76 -9.65 -2.55
N GLY A 28 6.26 -10.84 -2.24
CA GLY A 28 6.01 -11.25 -0.85
C GLY A 28 4.92 -10.41 -0.15
N VAL A 29 4.02 -9.82 -0.94
CA VAL A 29 2.91 -8.99 -0.44
C VAL A 29 1.59 -9.51 -1.00
N GLN A 30 0.57 -9.58 -0.15
CA GLN A 30 -0.83 -9.63 -0.57
C GLN A 30 -1.46 -8.28 -0.25
N PHE A 31 -2.28 -7.74 -1.13
CA PHE A 31 -2.82 -6.38 -0.91
C PHE A 31 -4.20 -6.18 -1.53
N ASP A 32 -4.88 -5.16 -1.02
CA ASP A 32 -6.15 -4.65 -1.52
C ASP A 32 -6.08 -3.13 -1.66
N ILE A 33 -6.69 -2.58 -2.71
CA ILE A 33 -6.66 -1.15 -3.02
C ILE A 33 -8.10 -0.63 -3.05
N ASP A 34 -8.37 0.31 -2.15
CA ASP A 34 -9.61 1.08 -2.12
C ASP A 34 -9.34 2.47 -2.68
N LEU A 35 -9.54 2.62 -3.99
CA LEU A 35 -9.31 3.88 -4.71
C LEU A 35 -10.24 5.00 -4.21
N PRO A 36 -11.57 4.80 -4.03
CA PRO A 36 -12.45 5.83 -3.48
C PRO A 36 -11.98 6.39 -2.13
N ASN A 37 -11.47 5.55 -1.24
CA ASN A 37 -10.98 5.97 0.08
C ASN A 37 -9.48 6.25 0.12
N LYS A 38 -8.77 6.13 -1.01
CA LYS A 38 -7.32 6.34 -1.11
C LYS A 38 -6.51 5.46 -0.15
N LYS A 39 -6.96 4.21 0.07
CA LYS A 39 -6.34 3.26 0.99
C LYS A 39 -5.71 2.08 0.28
N VAL A 40 -4.61 1.61 0.84
CA VAL A 40 -3.94 0.37 0.45
C VAL A 40 -3.74 -0.47 1.71
N CYS A 41 -4.32 -1.66 1.73
CA CYS A 41 -4.10 -2.63 2.79
C CYS A 41 -3.08 -3.65 2.30
N ILE A 42 -2.01 -3.89 3.06
CA ILE A 42 -0.93 -4.81 2.68
C ILE A 42 -0.73 -5.84 3.80
N ASP A 43 -0.74 -7.12 3.44
CA ASP A 43 -0.34 -8.23 4.29
C ASP A 43 1.02 -8.78 3.82
N SER A 44 2.00 -8.80 4.72
CA SER A 44 3.41 -8.96 4.37
C SER A 44 4.31 -9.23 5.58
N GLU A 45 5.47 -9.87 5.37
CA GLU A 45 6.56 -9.94 6.36
C GLU A 45 7.50 -8.72 6.31
N HIS A 46 7.54 -7.98 5.19
CA HIS A 46 8.30 -6.73 5.09
C HIS A 46 7.86 -5.73 6.16
N ASN A 47 8.83 -5.00 6.72
CA ASN A 47 8.55 -3.95 7.70
C ASN A 47 7.83 -2.75 7.07
N VAL A 48 7.19 -1.94 7.93
CA VAL A 48 6.39 -0.77 7.54
C VAL A 48 7.19 0.22 6.69
N ASP A 49 8.46 0.46 7.00
CA ASP A 49 9.30 1.40 6.25
C ASP A 49 9.52 0.92 4.81
N THR A 50 9.81 -0.37 4.60
CA THR A 50 9.99 -0.97 3.28
C THR A 50 8.71 -0.86 2.43
N LEU A 51 7.56 -1.09 3.05
CA LEU A 51 6.25 -0.94 2.40
C LEU A 51 5.98 0.52 2.03
N LEU A 52 6.21 1.45 2.97
CA LEU A 52 5.98 2.88 2.77
C LEU A 52 6.91 3.45 1.68
N GLU A 53 8.19 3.12 1.69
CA GLU A 53 9.15 3.51 0.66
C GLU A 53 8.76 2.96 -0.71
N THR A 54 8.27 1.72 -0.76
CA THR A 54 7.77 1.11 -2.00
C THR A 54 6.58 1.88 -2.55
N LEU A 55 5.61 2.26 -1.73
CA LEU A 55 4.48 3.08 -2.15
C LEU A 55 4.91 4.47 -2.64
N LYS A 56 5.90 5.09 -1.98
CA LYS A 56 6.46 6.40 -2.39
C LYS A 56 7.14 6.36 -3.78
N LYS A 57 7.61 5.19 -4.26
CA LYS A 57 8.14 5.03 -5.63
C LYS A 57 7.11 5.33 -6.73
N THR A 58 5.83 5.41 -6.38
CA THR A 58 4.77 5.83 -7.32
C THR A 58 4.73 7.34 -7.56
N GLY A 59 5.58 8.12 -6.88
CA GLY A 59 5.61 9.59 -6.93
C GLY A 59 4.44 10.26 -6.19
N LYS A 60 3.70 9.52 -5.36
CA LYS A 60 2.51 10.00 -4.64
C LYS A 60 2.81 10.18 -3.17
N ASN A 61 2.04 11.06 -2.54
CA ASN A 61 2.01 11.15 -1.08
C ASN A 61 1.47 9.84 -0.52
N ALA A 62 2.21 9.27 0.44
CA ALA A 62 1.84 8.06 1.15
C ALA A 62 2.17 8.20 2.63
N SER A 63 1.30 7.68 3.48
CA SER A 63 1.48 7.66 4.94
C SER A 63 0.94 6.37 5.53
N TYR A 64 1.52 5.96 6.65
CA TYR A 64 1.07 4.80 7.40
C TYR A 64 -0.14 5.16 8.27
N LEU A 65 -1.18 4.33 8.23
CA LEU A 65 -2.42 4.52 9.01
C LEU A 65 -2.51 3.59 10.22
N GLY A 66 -1.69 2.53 10.26
CA GLY A 66 -1.64 1.59 11.38
C GLY A 66 -1.84 0.14 10.96
N GLU A 67 -1.88 -0.74 11.96
CA GLU A 67 -2.16 -2.17 11.78
C GLU A 67 -3.65 -2.42 11.95
N LYS A 68 -4.22 -3.22 11.05
CA LYS A 68 -5.52 -3.83 11.31
C LYS A 68 -5.32 -5.05 12.18
N SER A 69 -5.66 -4.93 13.46
CA SER A 69 -5.88 -6.09 14.31
C SER A 69 -7.08 -6.86 13.75
N THR A 70 -6.84 -8.11 13.34
CA THR A 70 -7.94 -9.03 13.05
C THR A 70 -8.46 -9.45 14.43
N GLN A 71 -9.62 -8.92 14.83
CA GLN A 71 -10.39 -9.52 15.93
C GLN A 71 -11.09 -10.77 15.43
#